data_AF-A0A9W6T6G9-F1
#
_entry.id   AF-A0A9W6T6G9-F1
#
_cell.length_a   1.000
_cell.length_b   1.000
_cell.length_c   1.000
_cell.angle_alpha   90.00
_cell.angle_beta   90.00
_cell.angle_gamma   90.00
#
_symmetry.space_group_name_H-M   'P 1'
#
loop_
_entity.id
_entity.type
_entity.pdbx_description
1 polymer ?
#
loop_
_entity_poly.entity_id
_entity_poly.type
_entity_poly.pdbx_seq_one_letter_code
_entity_poly.pdbx_strand_id
1 'polypeptide(L)'
;MENENEANNPEHQLDSRDATSNQPSTTPPDTNSQPHNSSDYEYNLTHLLDPIPPDLQSLGEGFNTWEIADINGFQLEKTAGPKFQVGNYVFNLLVMHQRRYNYTQLSVYLECHPVEEATDGETEDAAKDWFVPVQFSIDAWNPDDPSIHKNNRSHFRYSPVVTDWGFVALISTKSILDNQIVNKGKLNLTVYVRVIDDYTGVLWYDFRDHDSKKKIQKQGISNSNRR
;
A
#
# COMPACT_ATOMS: atom_id res chain seq x y z
N MET A 1 16.90 60.57 -12.56
CA MET A 1 17.42 60.39 -13.93
C MET A 1 18.30 59.16 -13.84
N GLU A 2 17.70 57.96 -13.88
CA GLU A 2 17.43 57.17 -15.10
C GLU A 2 18.75 56.72 -15.76
N ASN A 3 18.98 55.51 -16.23
CA ASN A 3 18.29 54.20 -16.22
C ASN A 3 19.34 53.16 -16.72
N GLU A 4 18.91 51.89 -16.79
CA GLU A 4 19.45 50.77 -17.60
C GLU A 4 20.52 49.89 -16.91
N ASN A 5 20.43 48.56 -16.79
CA ASN A 5 19.57 47.54 -17.42
C ASN A 5 19.29 46.39 -16.45
N GLU A 6 18.02 46.09 -16.19
CA GLU A 6 17.55 44.81 -15.61
C GLU A 6 17.13 43.89 -16.77
N ALA A 7 17.75 42.72 -16.85
CA ALA A 7 17.41 41.70 -17.83
C ALA A 7 16.13 40.97 -17.41
N ASN A 8 15.08 41.14 -18.21
CA ASN A 8 13.83 40.40 -18.20
C ASN A 8 14.05 38.87 -18.30
N ASN A 9 13.46 38.10 -17.38
CA ASN A 9 13.12 36.70 -17.59
C ASN A 9 11.66 36.49 -17.18
N PRO A 10 10.75 36.09 -18.09
CA PRO A 10 9.35 35.93 -17.74
C PRO A 10 9.14 34.60 -16.98
N GLU A 11 8.64 34.71 -15.76
CA GLU A 11 8.09 33.58 -15.01
C GLU A 11 6.92 32.96 -15.79
N HIS A 12 7.12 31.71 -16.23
CA HIS A 12 6.04 30.87 -16.71
C HIS A 12 5.31 30.30 -15.48
N GLN A 13 4.25 30.97 -15.03
CA GLN A 13 3.28 30.40 -14.11
C GLN A 13 2.63 29.18 -14.78
N LEU A 14 2.96 27.98 -14.30
CA LEU A 14 2.19 26.78 -14.58
C LEU A 14 1.31 26.50 -13.37
N ASP A 15 0.00 26.62 -13.63
CA ASP A 15 -1.13 26.33 -12.76
C ASP A 15 -1.00 24.89 -12.24
N SER A 16 -0.71 24.73 -10.94
CA SER A 16 -0.65 23.44 -10.26
C SER A 16 -2.05 23.05 -9.78
N ARG A 17 -2.85 22.49 -10.68
CA ARG A 17 -4.09 21.80 -10.33
C ARG A 17 -4.08 20.42 -10.98
N ASP A 18 -4.44 19.44 -10.16
CA ASP A 18 -4.51 17.99 -10.42
C ASP A 18 -3.20 17.21 -10.31
N ALA A 19 -2.73 17.08 -9.05
CA ALA A 19 -2.06 15.88 -8.59
C ALA A 19 -2.94 15.25 -7.49
N THR A 20 -3.71 14.21 -7.83
CA THR A 20 -4.33 13.33 -6.84
C THR A 20 -3.21 12.70 -6.01
N SER A 21 -3.11 13.16 -4.77
CA SER A 21 -2.09 12.79 -3.81
C SER A 21 -2.29 11.34 -3.35
N ASN A 22 -1.42 10.42 -3.78
CA ASN A 22 -1.33 9.03 -3.27
C ASN A 22 -0.78 8.98 -1.83
N GLN A 23 -1.27 9.84 -0.93
CA GLN A 23 -0.87 9.83 0.47
C GLN A 23 -1.73 8.83 1.25
N PRO A 24 -1.14 8.04 2.18
CA PRO A 24 -1.93 7.24 3.10
C PRO A 24 -2.89 8.15 3.89
N SER A 25 -4.19 7.91 3.74
CA SER A 25 -5.23 8.66 4.43
C SER A 25 -5.34 8.17 5.87
N THR A 26 -5.10 9.08 6.82
CA THR A 26 -5.45 8.86 8.24
C THR A 26 -6.87 9.37 8.45
N THR A 27 -7.87 8.53 8.25
CA THR A 27 -9.27 8.91 8.53
C THR A 27 -9.45 9.07 10.05
N PRO A 28 -10.01 10.17 10.55
CA PRO A 28 -10.38 10.29 11.95
C PRO A 28 -11.42 9.20 12.32
N PRO A 29 -11.48 8.77 13.59
CA PRO A 29 -12.38 7.69 14.01
C PRO A 29 -13.83 8.11 13.77
N ASP A 30 -14.53 7.33 12.94
CA ASP A 30 -15.93 7.53 12.62
C ASP A 30 -16.77 7.15 13.87
N THR A 31 -17.32 8.16 14.54
CA THR A 31 -17.87 8.09 15.91
C THR A 31 -19.22 7.37 16.02
N ASN A 32 -19.66 6.66 14.97
CA ASN A 32 -20.97 6.01 14.94
C ASN A 32 -20.93 4.55 14.46
N SER A 33 -19.77 3.89 14.51
CA SER A 33 -19.64 2.47 14.22
C SER A 33 -19.97 1.64 15.47
N GLN A 34 -20.75 0.57 15.31
CA GLN A 34 -20.87 -0.53 16.29
C GLN A 34 -19.47 -0.89 16.81
N PRO A 35 -19.32 -1.37 18.06
CA PRO A 35 -18.02 -1.81 18.57
C PRO A 35 -17.46 -2.88 17.64
N HIS A 36 -16.57 -2.46 16.74
CA HIS A 36 -15.93 -3.29 15.74
C HIS A 36 -14.87 -4.11 16.46
N ASN A 37 -14.94 -5.42 16.28
CA ASN A 37 -14.04 -6.37 16.90
C ASN A 37 -13.05 -6.87 15.84
N SER A 38 -11.74 -6.68 16.07
CA SER A 38 -10.70 -7.04 15.10
C SER A 38 -10.61 -8.54 14.78
N SER A 39 -11.21 -9.41 15.59
CA SER A 39 -11.27 -10.85 15.33
C SER A 39 -12.40 -11.27 14.38
N ASP A 40 -13.30 -10.35 14.00
CA ASP A 40 -14.33 -10.61 12.98
C ASP A 40 -13.78 -10.34 11.56
N TYR A 41 -12.93 -11.26 11.09
CA TYR A 41 -12.16 -11.08 9.86
C TYR A 41 -13.03 -10.85 8.61
N GLU A 42 -14.15 -11.55 8.48
CA GLU A 42 -15.04 -11.43 7.32
C GLU A 42 -15.77 -10.08 7.30
N TYR A 43 -16.25 -9.64 8.47
CA TYR A 43 -16.82 -8.30 8.60
C TYR A 43 -15.77 -7.24 8.29
N ASN A 44 -14.55 -7.39 8.81
CA ASN A 44 -13.50 -6.40 8.65
C ASN A 44 -12.98 -6.31 7.21
N LEU A 45 -12.84 -7.45 6.51
CA LEU A 45 -12.47 -7.47 5.10
C LEU A 45 -13.43 -6.65 4.24
N THR A 46 -14.72 -6.69 4.57
CA THR A 46 -15.76 -5.98 3.81
C THR A 46 -15.92 -4.51 4.21
N HIS A 47 -15.61 -4.13 5.46
CA HIS A 47 -15.88 -2.79 6.00
C HIS A 47 -14.64 -1.90 6.18
N LEU A 48 -13.45 -2.49 6.28
CA LEU A 48 -12.19 -1.74 6.46
C LEU A 48 -11.54 -1.35 5.14
N LEU A 49 -11.97 -1.94 4.03
CA LEU A 49 -11.53 -1.57 2.69
C LEU A 49 -12.46 -0.51 2.10
N ASP A 50 -11.91 0.37 1.26
CA ASP A 50 -12.73 1.30 0.50
C ASP A 50 -13.63 0.53 -0.48
N PRO A 51 -14.76 1.10 -0.92
CA PRO A 51 -15.55 0.52 -2.00
C PRO A 51 -14.68 0.29 -3.24
N ILE A 52 -14.98 -0.77 -3.99
CA ILE A 52 -14.36 -1.00 -5.30
C ILE A 52 -14.69 0.22 -6.19
N PRO A 53 -13.71 0.80 -6.90
CA PRO A 53 -14.00 1.86 -7.85
C PRO A 53 -15.09 1.44 -8.85
N PRO A 54 -15.97 2.37 -9.28
CA PRO A 54 -16.98 2.06 -10.29
C PRO A 54 -16.36 1.40 -11.53
N ASP A 55 -17.10 0.47 -12.14
CA ASP A 55 -16.73 -0.26 -13.37
C ASP A 55 -15.52 -1.21 -13.25
N LEU A 56 -14.92 -1.34 -12.06
CA LEU A 56 -13.87 -2.32 -11.79
C LEU A 56 -14.40 -3.51 -10.97
N GLN A 57 -13.63 -4.60 -10.97
CA GLN A 57 -13.91 -5.82 -10.22
C GLN A 57 -12.72 -6.20 -9.35
N SER A 58 -12.95 -7.08 -8.36
CA SER A 58 -11.85 -7.69 -7.62
C SER A 58 -11.44 -9.02 -8.27
N LEU A 59 -10.13 -9.25 -8.36
CA LEU A 59 -9.56 -10.56 -8.73
C LEU A 59 -9.49 -11.53 -7.55
N GLY A 60 -9.60 -11.02 -6.33
CA GLY A 60 -9.49 -11.79 -5.11
C GLY A 60 -9.35 -10.90 -3.88
N GLU A 61 -9.83 -11.43 -2.77
CA GLU A 61 -9.73 -10.82 -1.45
C GLU A 61 -9.15 -11.84 -0.46
N GLY A 62 -8.48 -11.36 0.57
CA GLY A 62 -7.97 -12.22 1.63
C GLY A 62 -7.36 -11.43 2.77
N PHE A 63 -7.03 -12.15 3.84
CA PHE A 63 -6.42 -11.57 5.03
C PHE A 63 -5.39 -12.50 5.64
N ASN A 64 -4.51 -11.92 6.46
CA ASN A 64 -3.60 -12.67 7.30
C ASN A 64 -3.34 -11.91 8.60
N THR A 65 -3.22 -12.66 9.70
CA THR A 65 -2.87 -12.12 11.01
C THR A 65 -1.47 -12.56 11.39
N TRP A 66 -0.61 -11.59 11.67
CA TRP A 66 0.67 -11.80 12.31
C TRP A 66 0.53 -11.54 13.82
N GLU A 67 0.62 -12.62 14.60
CA GLU A 67 0.68 -12.55 16.06
C GLU A 67 2.11 -12.26 16.52
N ILE A 68 2.33 -11.07 17.08
CA ILE A 68 3.62 -10.64 17.64
C ILE A 68 3.60 -10.88 19.14
N ALA A 69 4.38 -11.86 19.59
CA ALA A 69 4.46 -12.23 21.02
C ALA A 69 5.30 -11.26 21.87
N ASP A 70 6.25 -10.54 21.26
CA ASP A 70 7.04 -9.51 21.92
C ASP A 70 7.54 -8.49 20.89
N ILE A 71 6.99 -7.28 20.91
CA ILE A 71 7.42 -6.16 20.05
C ILE A 71 8.87 -5.73 20.32
N ASN A 72 9.44 -6.08 21.48
CA ASN A 72 10.85 -5.84 21.79
C ASN A 72 11.73 -7.05 21.46
N GLY A 73 11.16 -8.12 20.91
CA GLY A 73 11.85 -9.32 20.45
C GLY A 73 12.47 -9.17 19.06
N PHE A 74 12.09 -8.14 18.29
CA PHE A 74 12.68 -7.88 16.97
C PHE A 74 14.18 -7.59 17.09
N GLN A 75 14.98 -8.45 16.47
CA GLN A 75 16.45 -8.37 16.42
C GLN A 75 16.95 -7.55 15.24
N LEU A 76 16.20 -7.58 14.14
CA LEU A 76 16.49 -6.82 12.93
C LEU A 76 15.61 -5.57 12.90
N GLU A 77 16.13 -4.52 12.27
CA GLU A 77 15.35 -3.29 12.05
C GLU A 77 14.16 -3.55 11.14
N LYS A 78 14.31 -4.37 10.09
CA LYS A 78 13.23 -4.82 9.19
C LYS A 78 12.99 -6.31 9.39
N THR A 79 11.76 -6.71 9.71
CA THR A 79 11.36 -8.11 9.88
C THR A 79 10.13 -8.42 9.03
N ALA A 80 10.19 -9.50 8.26
CA ALA A 80 9.05 -9.99 7.48
C ALA A 80 8.19 -10.93 8.31
N GLY A 81 6.87 -10.76 8.19
CA GLY A 81 5.87 -11.63 8.78
C GLY A 81 5.56 -12.86 7.91
N PRO A 82 4.54 -13.64 8.29
CA PRO A 82 4.05 -14.76 7.51
C PRO A 82 3.59 -14.33 6.11
N LYS A 83 3.81 -15.19 5.13
CA LYS A 83 3.33 -15.01 3.75
C LYS A 83 1.93 -15.60 3.60
N PHE A 84 1.09 -14.95 2.79
CA PHE A 84 -0.22 -15.45 2.38
C PHE A 84 -0.47 -15.08 0.91
N GLN A 85 -1.38 -15.79 0.25
CA GLN A 85 -1.64 -15.63 -1.17
C GLN A 85 -3.05 -15.08 -1.40
N VAL A 86 -3.18 -14.13 -2.32
CA VAL A 86 -4.47 -13.63 -2.85
C VAL A 86 -4.37 -13.60 -4.37
N GLY A 87 -5.18 -14.42 -5.04
CA GLY A 87 -5.05 -14.63 -6.49
C GLY A 87 -3.67 -15.19 -6.86
N ASN A 88 -2.98 -14.54 -7.79
CA ASN A 88 -1.65 -14.94 -8.28
C ASN A 88 -0.50 -14.19 -7.59
N TYR A 89 -0.76 -13.60 -6.42
CA TYR A 89 0.18 -12.74 -5.71
C TYR A 89 0.36 -13.20 -4.27
N VAL A 90 1.61 -13.15 -3.81
CA VAL A 90 2.03 -13.43 -2.44
C VAL A 90 2.25 -12.12 -1.71
N PHE A 91 1.70 -12.02 -0.52
CA PHE A 91 1.78 -10.87 0.36
C PHE A 91 2.40 -11.24 1.70
N ASN A 92 3.10 -10.29 2.31
CA ASN A 92 3.50 -10.36 3.72
C ASN A 92 3.60 -8.97 4.33
N LEU A 93 3.38 -8.88 5.63
CA LEU A 93 3.70 -7.65 6.36
C LEU A 93 5.22 -7.53 6.58
N LEU A 94 5.71 -6.30 6.55
CA LEU A 94 7.06 -5.90 6.91
C LEU A 94 6.97 -4.94 8.08
N VAL A 95 7.57 -5.29 9.21
CA VAL A 95 7.69 -4.40 10.37
C VAL A 95 9.08 -3.76 10.34
N MET A 96 9.12 -2.43 10.30
CA MET A 96 10.31 -1.67 10.64
C MET A 96 10.23 -1.22 12.10
N HIS A 97 11.08 -1.79 12.94
CA HIS A 97 11.11 -1.58 14.37
C HIS A 97 12.13 -0.53 14.77
N GLN A 98 11.67 0.53 15.42
CA GLN A 98 12.53 1.58 15.97
C GLN A 98 12.42 1.63 17.49
N ARG A 99 13.51 1.24 18.16
CA ARG A 99 13.65 1.43 19.60
C ARG A 99 14.05 2.87 19.89
N ARG A 100 13.24 3.55 20.70
CA ARG A 100 13.58 4.85 21.29
C ARG A 100 13.79 4.66 22.78
N TYR A 101 14.41 5.63 23.44
CA TYR A 101 14.78 5.50 24.86
C TYR A 101 13.59 5.18 25.79
N ASN A 102 12.40 5.73 25.50
CA ASN A 102 11.21 5.61 26.35
C ASN A 102 9.99 4.99 25.65
N TYR A 103 10.08 4.62 24.39
CA TYR A 103 8.96 4.06 23.64
C TYR A 103 9.44 3.24 22.45
N THR A 104 8.57 2.37 21.96
CA THR A 104 8.76 1.60 20.74
C THR A 104 7.88 2.20 19.65
N GLN A 105 8.42 2.27 18.43
CA GLN A 105 7.68 2.66 17.25
C GLN A 105 7.80 1.58 16.18
N LEU A 106 6.67 1.17 15.60
CA LEU A 106 6.59 0.22 14.50
C LEU A 106 6.00 0.92 13.29
N SER A 107 6.76 0.98 12.20
CA SER A 107 6.21 1.23 10.87
C SER A 107 5.87 -0.11 10.23
N VAL A 108 4.74 -0.20 9.53
CA VAL A 108 4.25 -1.47 8.98
C VAL A 108 3.90 -1.27 7.51
N TYR A 109 4.45 -2.15 6.67
CA TYR A 109 4.27 -2.13 5.22
C TYR A 109 3.70 -3.47 4.76
N LEU A 110 2.90 -3.43 3.70
CA LEU A 110 2.48 -4.60 2.97
C LEU A 110 3.40 -4.75 1.76
N GLU A 111 4.07 -5.89 1.67
CA GLU A 111 4.89 -6.28 0.53
C GLU A 111 4.08 -7.22 -0.38
N CYS A 112 4.29 -7.10 -1.69
CA CYS A 112 3.63 -7.89 -2.72
C CYS A 112 4.65 -8.40 -3.74
N HIS A 113 4.52 -9.68 -4.11
CA HIS A 113 5.27 -10.31 -5.20
C HIS A 113 4.36 -11.26 -5.98
N PRO A 114 4.52 -11.41 -7.31
CA PRO A 114 3.89 -12.50 -8.05
C PRO A 114 4.29 -13.87 -7.49
N VAL A 115 3.40 -14.86 -7.60
CA VAL A 115 3.75 -16.27 -7.34
C VAL A 115 4.80 -16.70 -8.37
N GLU A 116 5.83 -17.45 -7.96
CA GLU A 116 6.96 -17.86 -8.81
C GLU A 116 6.49 -18.60 -10.09
N GLU A 117 5.50 -19.49 -9.98
CA GLU A 117 4.92 -20.25 -11.10
C GLU A 117 4.16 -19.39 -12.11
N ALA A 118 3.73 -18.16 -11.75
CA ALA A 118 3.09 -17.25 -12.71
C ALA A 118 4.05 -16.74 -13.79
N THR A 119 5.35 -17.00 -13.65
CA THR A 119 6.39 -16.62 -14.61
C THR A 119 6.83 -17.76 -15.54
N ASP A 120 6.29 -18.97 -15.35
CA ASP A 120 6.66 -20.15 -16.13
C ASP A 120 6.05 -20.11 -17.55
N GLY A 121 6.85 -19.60 -18.49
CA GLY A 121 6.53 -19.58 -19.93
C GLY A 121 6.50 -18.19 -20.55
N GLU A 122 6.61 -17.14 -19.74
CA GLU A 122 6.77 -15.78 -20.22
C GLU A 122 8.26 -15.46 -20.43
N THR A 123 8.59 -14.65 -21.43
CA THR A 123 9.99 -14.19 -21.65
C THR A 123 10.53 -13.55 -20.37
N GLU A 124 11.85 -13.64 -20.10
CA GLU A 124 12.50 -13.00 -18.94
C GLU A 124 12.14 -11.51 -18.75
N ASP A 125 11.72 -10.83 -19.82
CA ASP A 125 11.29 -9.44 -19.81
C ASP A 125 9.86 -9.22 -19.29
N ALA A 126 8.95 -10.20 -19.46
CA ALA A 126 7.56 -10.13 -18.99
C ALA A 126 7.44 -10.52 -17.51
N ALA A 127 8.26 -11.47 -17.05
CA ALA A 127 8.43 -11.76 -15.62
C ALA A 127 8.91 -10.54 -14.79
N LYS A 128 9.47 -9.52 -15.46
CA LYS A 128 9.96 -8.26 -14.86
C LYS A 128 9.00 -7.08 -14.99
N ASP A 129 7.85 -7.20 -15.65
CA ASP A 129 6.93 -6.08 -15.88
C ASP A 129 5.52 -6.44 -15.38
N TRP A 130 5.35 -6.38 -14.06
CA TRP A 130 4.08 -6.68 -13.40
C TRP A 130 3.55 -5.46 -12.65
N PHE A 131 2.23 -5.36 -12.56
CA PHE A 131 1.56 -4.32 -11.78
C PHE A 131 0.40 -4.93 -11.00
N VAL A 132 0.28 -4.57 -9.73
CA VAL A 132 -0.80 -5.07 -8.86
C VAL A 132 -1.47 -3.92 -8.14
N PRO A 133 -2.57 -3.39 -8.69
CA PRO A 133 -3.41 -2.46 -7.96
C PRO A 133 -4.15 -3.18 -6.84
N VAL A 134 -3.98 -2.69 -5.61
CA VAL A 134 -4.67 -3.22 -4.43
C VAL A 134 -5.34 -2.13 -3.61
N GLN A 135 -6.42 -2.50 -2.93
CA GLN A 135 -6.87 -1.82 -1.71
C GLN A 135 -6.43 -2.67 -0.53
N PHE A 136 -5.95 -2.06 0.54
CA PHE A 136 -5.60 -2.79 1.74
C PHE A 136 -5.85 -1.98 3.02
N SER A 137 -6.01 -2.69 4.12
CA SER A 137 -6.09 -2.14 5.47
C SER A 137 -5.20 -2.95 6.41
N ILE A 138 -4.47 -2.28 7.28
CA ILE A 138 -3.68 -2.91 8.35
C ILE A 138 -4.32 -2.52 9.67
N ASP A 139 -4.88 -3.50 10.36
CA ASP A 139 -5.52 -3.38 11.67
C ASP A 139 -4.60 -3.92 12.77
N ALA A 140 -4.25 -3.06 13.71
CA ALA A 140 -3.40 -3.37 14.85
C ALA A 140 -4.26 -3.45 16.11
N TRP A 141 -4.25 -4.59 16.80
CA TRP A 141 -5.21 -4.87 17.87
C TRP A 141 -4.63 -5.68 19.03
N ASN A 142 -5.22 -5.48 20.21
CA ASN A 142 -4.80 -6.17 21.43
C ASN A 142 -5.23 -7.64 21.40
N PRO A 143 -4.29 -8.61 21.48
CA PRO A 143 -4.61 -10.04 21.40
C PRO A 143 -5.57 -10.55 22.49
N ASP A 144 -5.59 -9.90 23.66
CA ASP A 144 -6.46 -10.28 24.78
C ASP A 144 -7.82 -9.53 24.75
N ASP A 145 -7.92 -8.44 24.00
CA ASP A 145 -9.16 -7.65 23.82
C ASP A 145 -9.23 -7.04 22.41
N PRO A 146 -9.79 -7.76 21.43
CA PRO A 146 -9.86 -7.30 20.04
C PRO A 146 -10.74 -6.06 19.80
N SER A 147 -11.48 -5.58 20.80
CA SER A 147 -12.20 -4.30 20.70
C SER A 147 -11.27 -3.09 20.85
N ILE A 148 -10.04 -3.30 21.35
CA ILE A 148 -8.99 -2.29 21.45
C ILE A 148 -8.10 -2.42 20.22
N HIS A 149 -8.34 -1.57 19.24
CA HIS A 149 -7.65 -1.64 17.97
C HIS A 149 -7.58 -0.28 17.27
N LYS A 150 -6.81 -0.23 16.18
CA LYS A 150 -6.88 0.82 15.19
C LYS A 150 -6.44 0.28 13.84
N ASN A 151 -7.03 0.80 12.78
CA ASN A 151 -6.61 0.50 11.42
C ASN A 151 -6.23 1.74 10.64
N ASN A 152 -5.33 1.54 9.69
CA ASN A 152 -5.10 2.46 8.59
C ASN A 152 -5.35 1.71 7.28
N ARG A 153 -5.92 2.40 6.30
CA ARG A 153 -6.20 1.85 4.97
C ARG A 153 -5.50 2.66 3.89
N SER A 154 -5.22 2.03 2.76
CA SER A 154 -4.64 2.67 1.59
C SER A 154 -4.99 1.89 0.34
N HIS A 155 -4.69 2.49 -0.81
CA HIS A 155 -4.68 1.82 -2.09
C HIS A 155 -3.35 2.13 -2.78
N PHE A 156 -2.82 1.16 -3.51
CA PHE A 156 -1.50 1.28 -4.12
C PHE A 156 -1.38 0.38 -5.35
N ARG A 157 -0.49 0.75 -6.27
CA ARG A 157 -0.12 -0.06 -7.43
C ARG A 157 1.31 -0.57 -7.25
N TYR A 158 1.46 -1.82 -6.85
CA TYR A 158 2.78 -2.45 -6.74
C TYR A 158 3.40 -2.66 -8.11
N SER A 159 4.72 -2.66 -8.16
CA SER A 159 5.54 -2.94 -9.33
C SER A 159 6.86 -3.59 -8.92
N PRO A 160 7.66 -4.12 -9.86
CA PRO A 160 9.00 -4.62 -9.55
C PRO A 160 9.95 -3.55 -8.99
N VAL A 161 9.63 -2.26 -9.17
CA VAL A 161 10.41 -1.14 -8.61
C VAL A 161 9.95 -0.80 -7.20
N VAL A 162 8.65 -0.86 -6.93
CA VAL A 162 8.06 -0.54 -5.62
C VAL A 162 7.19 -1.72 -5.18
N THR A 163 7.80 -2.62 -4.41
CA THR A 163 7.18 -3.88 -3.96
C THR A 163 6.52 -3.76 -2.59
N ASP A 164 6.70 -2.65 -1.87
CA ASP A 164 6.09 -2.40 -0.57
C ASP A 164 5.47 -1.00 -0.45
N TRP A 165 4.39 -0.93 0.33
CA TRP A 165 3.69 0.31 0.66
C TRP A 165 3.04 0.19 2.03
N GLY A 166 2.94 1.29 2.78
CA GLY A 166 2.49 1.18 4.17
C GLY A 166 2.49 2.46 4.97
N PHE A 167 2.51 2.28 6.28
CA PHE A 167 2.29 3.33 7.26
C PHE A 167 3.50 3.48 8.16
N VAL A 168 4.10 4.67 8.11
CA VAL A 168 5.16 5.07 9.04
C VAL A 168 4.54 5.27 10.41
N ALA A 169 5.19 4.74 11.45
CA ALA A 169 4.76 4.89 12.83
C ALA A 169 3.31 4.44 13.08
N LEU A 170 2.87 3.35 12.42
CA LEU A 170 1.55 2.76 12.65
C LEU A 170 1.32 2.49 14.14
N ILE A 171 2.33 2.02 14.87
CA ILE A 171 2.29 1.92 16.33
C ILE A 171 3.38 2.78 16.94
N SER A 172 3.03 3.55 17.96
CA SER A 172 3.94 4.29 18.83
C SER A 172 3.48 4.17 20.27
N THR A 173 4.21 3.43 21.10
CA THR A 173 3.89 3.23 22.54
C THR A 173 4.06 4.50 23.37
N LYS A 174 4.13 5.67 22.74
CA LYS A 174 3.96 6.97 23.37
C LYS A 174 2.48 7.36 23.50
N SER A 175 1.64 6.87 22.59
CA SER A 175 0.18 7.09 22.61
C SER A 175 -0.50 6.18 23.64
N ILE A 176 -1.55 6.67 24.30
CA ILE A 176 -2.33 5.89 25.27
C ILE A 176 -3.00 4.70 24.56
N LEU A 177 -3.65 4.95 23.41
CA LEU A 177 -4.33 3.90 22.65
C LEU A 177 -3.34 2.80 22.22
N ASP A 178 -2.19 3.19 21.68
CA ASP A 178 -1.19 2.24 21.20
C ASP A 178 -0.59 1.40 22.33
N ASN A 179 -0.46 1.97 23.53
CA ASN A 179 -0.09 1.20 24.72
C ASN A 179 -1.18 0.22 25.17
N GLN A 180 -2.45 0.51 24.93
CA GLN A 180 -3.55 -0.43 25.23
C GLN A 180 -3.64 -1.52 24.17
N ILE A 181 -3.37 -1.18 22.91
CA ILE A 181 -3.24 -2.12 21.79
C ILE A 181 -2.05 -3.06 22.04
N VAL A 182 -0.90 -2.52 22.45
CA VAL A 182 0.29 -3.30 22.81
C VAL A 182 0.17 -3.79 24.25
N ASN A 183 -0.42 -4.96 24.44
CA ASN A 183 -0.66 -5.53 25.76
C ASN A 183 0.50 -6.43 26.20
N LYS A 184 1.23 -6.02 27.25
CA LYS A 184 2.40 -6.75 27.78
C LYS A 184 3.44 -7.07 26.70
N GLY A 185 3.63 -6.17 25.75
CA GLY A 185 4.53 -6.34 24.61
C GLY A 185 3.96 -7.18 23.47
N LYS A 186 2.74 -7.70 23.58
CA LYS A 186 2.06 -8.47 22.54
C LYS A 186 1.17 -7.58 21.68
N LEU A 187 1.04 -7.94 20.40
CA LEU A 187 0.24 -7.22 19.42
C LEU A 187 -0.16 -8.17 18.29
N ASN A 188 -1.39 -8.07 17.79
CA ASN A 188 -1.76 -8.69 16.52
C ASN A 188 -1.82 -7.63 15.43
N LEU A 189 -1.26 -7.96 14.26
CA LEU A 189 -1.38 -7.18 13.04
C LEU A 189 -2.15 -8.00 12.02
N THR A 190 -3.37 -7.59 11.69
CA THR A 190 -4.15 -8.20 10.62
C THR A 190 -4.12 -7.30 9.39
N VAL A 191 -3.74 -7.85 8.25
CA VAL A 191 -3.85 -7.18 6.96
C VAL A 191 -5.00 -7.75 6.16
N TYR A 192 -5.81 -6.87 5.59
CA TYR A 192 -6.89 -7.18 4.65
C TYR A 192 -6.47 -6.64 3.29
N VAL A 193 -6.58 -7.46 2.25
CA VAL A 193 -6.15 -7.12 0.89
C VAL A 193 -7.25 -7.45 -0.09
N ARG A 194 -7.50 -6.53 -1.02
CA ARG A 194 -8.28 -6.72 -2.23
C ARG A 194 -7.43 -6.40 -3.43
N VAL A 195 -7.26 -7.36 -4.33
CA VAL A 195 -6.63 -7.14 -5.63
C VAL A 195 -7.69 -6.66 -6.62
N ILE A 196 -7.41 -5.60 -7.35
CA ILE A 196 -8.33 -4.98 -8.32
C ILE A 196 -7.94 -5.40 -9.75
N ASP A 197 -8.94 -5.80 -10.53
CA ASP A 197 -8.79 -6.05 -11.97
C ASP A 197 -8.76 -4.71 -12.73
N ASP A 198 -7.56 -4.18 -12.95
CA ASP A 198 -7.35 -2.94 -13.69
C ASP A 198 -7.06 -3.21 -15.17
N TYR A 199 -8.11 -3.40 -15.96
CA TYR A 199 -7.99 -3.51 -17.41
C TYR A 199 -7.52 -2.22 -18.10
N THR A 200 -7.56 -1.07 -17.40
CA THR A 200 -7.14 0.23 -17.96
C THR A 200 -5.62 0.40 -17.92
N GLY A 201 -4.95 -0.28 -16.98
CA GLY A 201 -3.51 -0.21 -16.77
C GLY A 201 -3.02 1.12 -16.19
N VAL A 202 -3.93 2.00 -15.75
CA VAL A 202 -3.60 3.33 -15.21
C VAL A 202 -4.12 3.56 -13.79
N LEU A 203 -4.79 2.58 -13.17
CA LEU A 203 -5.30 2.74 -11.81
C LEU A 203 -4.12 2.94 -10.84
N TRP A 204 -4.19 4.03 -10.08
CA TRP A 204 -3.17 4.51 -9.14
C TRP A 204 -1.74 4.58 -9.71
N TYR A 205 -1.65 4.77 -11.03
CA TYR A 205 -0.38 4.94 -11.71
C TYR A 205 0.27 6.27 -11.30
N ASP A 206 1.58 6.23 -11.05
CA ASP A 206 2.36 7.43 -10.78
C ASP A 206 3.09 7.88 -12.06
N PHE A 207 2.82 9.11 -12.51
CA PHE A 207 3.45 9.68 -13.70
C PHE A 207 4.99 9.80 -13.61
N ARG A 208 5.58 9.58 -12.43
CA ARG A 208 7.03 9.60 -12.20
C ARG A 208 7.82 8.50 -12.93
N ASP A 209 7.18 7.40 -13.35
CA ASP A 209 7.83 6.31 -14.10
C ASP A 209 7.77 6.47 -15.63
N HIS A 210 7.46 7.67 -16.13
CA HIS A 210 7.31 7.91 -17.56
C HIS A 210 8.65 8.07 -18.29
N ASP A 211 9.25 6.94 -18.71
CA ASP A 211 10.11 6.95 -19.90
C ASP A 211 9.21 6.78 -21.15
N SER A 212 8.70 7.91 -21.65
CA SER A 212 7.84 8.10 -22.84
C SER A 212 8.24 7.33 -24.11
N LYS A 213 9.40 6.69 -24.14
CA LYS A 213 10.05 6.23 -25.36
C LYS A 213 9.86 4.75 -25.68
N LYS A 214 9.27 3.94 -24.79
CA LYS A 214 9.14 2.49 -25.05
C LYS A 214 7.81 2.05 -25.68
N LYS A 215 6.71 2.81 -25.55
CA LYS A 215 5.37 2.38 -26.05
C LYS A 215 5.01 2.81 -27.47
N ILE A 216 5.77 3.68 -28.14
CA ILE A 216 5.44 4.17 -29.50
C ILE A 216 6.12 3.33 -30.62
N GLN A 217 7.11 2.48 -30.30
CA GLN A 217 7.87 1.75 -31.34
C GLN A 217 7.43 0.29 -31.55
N LYS A 218 6.16 -0.07 -31.31
CA LYS A 218 5.62 -1.39 -31.71
C LYS A 218 4.25 -1.40 -32.38
N GLN A 219 3.61 -0.24 -32.60
CA GLN A 219 2.39 -0.18 -33.41
C GLN A 219 2.41 1.04 -34.35
N GLY A 220 2.51 0.77 -35.64
CA GLY A 220 2.62 1.73 -36.74
C GLY A 220 3.95 1.51 -37.45
N ILE A 221 4.07 0.69 -38.50
CA ILE A 221 3.32 0.76 -39.75
C ILE A 221 3.19 -0.67 -40.33
N SER A 222 1.96 -1.17 -40.46
CA SER A 222 1.63 -2.09 -41.57
C SER A 222 0.19 -1.84 -42.01
N ASN A 223 0.00 -0.91 -42.97
CA ASN A 223 -1.00 -1.05 -44.02
C ASN A 223 -0.94 0.11 -45.03
N SER A 224 -0.40 -0.18 -46.22
CA SER A 224 -0.70 0.41 -47.53
C SER A 224 0.36 -0.15 -48.51
N ASN A 225 0.08 -0.89 -49.58
CA ASN A 225 -1.03 -0.80 -50.53
C ASN A 225 -1.41 -2.15 -51.15
N ARG A 226 -2.72 -2.35 -51.32
CA ARG A 226 -3.32 -3.13 -52.41
C ARG A 226 -3.19 -2.32 -53.71
N ARG A 227 -2.48 -2.86 -54.70
CA ARG A 227 -2.87 -3.05 -56.11
C ARG A 227 -1.62 -3.26 -56.96
#